data_AF-A0A453PW39-F1
#
_entry.id   AF-A0A453PW39-F1
#
_cell.length_a   1.000
_cell.length_b   1.000
_cell.length_c   1.000
_cell.angle_alpha   90.00
_cell.angle_beta   90.00
_cell.angle_gamma   90.00
#
_symmetry.space_group_name_H-M   'P 1'
#
loop_
_entity.id
_entity.type
_entity.pdbx_description
1 polymer ?
#
loop_
_entity_poly.entity_id
_entity_poly.type
_entity_poly.pdbx_seq_one_letter_code
_entity_poly.pdbx_strand_id
1 'polypeptide(L)'
;LAMGALRRHQCLIAAFVLAGLLLVQAEARGVTSAYRRRLEAAEDMPLDADVFAVPPGHNAPQQVHVTLGDQAGTAMTVSWVTVDEVGNSTVMYGRAMGRLDMAAEGTHTRYKYHNYTSGFIHHCTLTSLEV
;
A
#
# COMPACT_ATOMS: atom_id res chain seq x y z
N LEU A 1 -31.24 -62.68 23.60
CA LEU A 1 -31.82 -61.73 22.62
C LEU A 1 -31.36 -60.28 22.82
N ALA A 2 -31.01 -59.82 24.04
CA ALA A 2 -30.60 -58.43 24.31
C ALA A 2 -29.18 -58.03 23.82
N MET A 3 -28.19 -58.93 23.84
CA MET A 3 -26.80 -58.61 23.42
C MET A 3 -26.64 -58.38 21.90
N GLY A 4 -27.53 -58.95 21.07
CA GLY A 4 -27.50 -58.74 19.61
C GLY A 4 -28.06 -57.37 19.20
N ALA A 5 -28.98 -56.80 19.97
CA ALA A 5 -29.55 -55.48 19.72
C ALA A 5 -28.56 -54.36 20.07
N LEU A 6 -27.84 -54.47 21.18
CA LEU A 6 -26.81 -53.50 21.60
C LEU A 6 -25.65 -53.43 20.60
N ARG A 7 -25.20 -54.58 20.08
CA ARG A 7 -24.14 -54.66 19.06
C ARG A 7 -24.60 -54.08 17.71
N ARG A 8 -25.88 -54.26 17.35
CA ARG A 8 -26.49 -53.63 16.16
C ARG A 8 -26.59 -52.12 16.29
N HIS A 9 -26.99 -51.59 17.44
CA HIS A 9 -27.03 -50.14 17.68
C HIS A 9 -25.64 -49.50 17.61
N GLN A 10 -24.62 -50.15 18.17
CA GLN A 10 -23.23 -49.69 18.06
C GLN A 10 -22.72 -49.69 16.61
N CYS A 11 -23.03 -50.72 15.82
CA CYS A 11 -22.70 -50.74 14.39
C CYS A 11 -23.44 -49.66 13.60
N LEU A 12 -24.70 -49.38 13.92
CA LEU A 12 -25.48 -48.32 13.27
C LEU A 12 -24.90 -46.94 13.59
N ILE A 13 -24.56 -46.68 14.86
CA ILE A 13 -23.94 -45.42 15.27
C ILE A 13 -22.58 -45.25 14.58
N ALA A 14 -21.74 -46.30 14.55
CA ALA A 14 -20.47 -46.27 13.85
C ALA A 14 -20.64 -46.01 12.34
N ALA A 15 -21.65 -46.61 11.71
CA ALA A 15 -21.98 -46.37 10.30
C ALA A 15 -22.46 -44.94 10.05
N PHE A 16 -23.28 -44.37 10.94
CA PHE A 16 -23.74 -42.98 10.85
C PHE A 16 -22.60 -41.98 11.05
N VAL A 17 -21.67 -42.24 11.97
CA VAL A 17 -20.48 -41.40 12.18
C VAL A 17 -19.54 -41.48 10.98
N LEU A 18 -19.33 -42.68 10.42
CA LEU A 18 -18.51 -42.87 9.22
C LEU A 18 -19.14 -42.18 8.00
N ALA A 19 -20.45 -42.30 7.82
CA ALA A 19 -21.19 -41.60 6.77
C ALA A 19 -21.13 -40.07 6.95
N GLY A 20 -21.23 -39.58 8.18
CA GLY A 20 -21.05 -38.17 8.51
C GLY A 20 -19.65 -37.67 8.17
N LEU A 21 -18.60 -38.43 8.51
CA LEU A 21 -17.21 -38.09 8.15
C LEU A 21 -16.98 -38.08 6.63
N LEU A 22 -17.58 -39.02 5.90
CA LEU A 22 -17.51 -39.10 4.45
C LEU A 22 -18.26 -37.96 3.74
N LEU A 23 -19.29 -37.40 4.38
CA LEU A 23 -20.08 -36.29 3.85
C LEU A 23 -19.51 -34.90 4.18
N VAL A 24 -18.58 -34.79 5.13
CA VAL A 24 -17.82 -33.55 5.38
C VAL A 24 -16.67 -33.46 4.37
N GLN A 25 -17.03 -33.25 3.11
CA GLN A 25 -16.11 -32.76 2.07
C GLN A 25 -16.67 -31.44 1.56
N ALA A 26 -16.69 -30.44 2.43
CA ALA A 26 -16.94 -29.06 2.04
C ALA A 26 -15.64 -28.48 1.49
N GLU A 27 -15.33 -28.77 0.22
CA GLU A 27 -14.26 -28.07 -0.47
C GLU A 27 -14.70 -26.62 -0.72
N ALA A 28 -14.01 -25.67 -0.10
CA ALA A 28 -14.12 -24.26 -0.46
C ALA A 28 -13.59 -24.09 -1.89
N ARG A 29 -14.49 -24.21 -2.87
CA ARG A 29 -14.13 -24.07 -4.28
C ARG A 29 -13.87 -22.60 -4.58
N GLY A 30 -12.60 -22.22 -4.70
CA GLY A 30 -12.22 -20.89 -5.15
C GLY A 30 -12.76 -20.65 -6.57
N VAL A 31 -13.58 -19.61 -6.74
CA VAL A 31 -14.03 -19.15 -8.06
C VAL A 31 -13.06 -18.07 -8.53
N THR A 32 -12.35 -18.33 -9.63
CA THR A 32 -11.52 -17.32 -10.29
C THR A 32 -12.31 -16.65 -11.42
N SER A 33 -12.03 -15.37 -11.69
CA SER A 33 -12.64 -14.67 -12.81
C SER A 33 -12.20 -15.29 -14.14
N ALA A 34 -13.09 -15.30 -15.14
CA ALA A 34 -12.71 -15.65 -16.50
C ALA A 34 -11.55 -14.76 -16.97
N TYR A 35 -10.60 -15.36 -17.68
CA TYR A 35 -9.45 -14.66 -18.24
C TYR A 35 -9.90 -13.55 -19.20
N ARG A 36 -9.58 -12.30 -18.88
CA ARG A 36 -9.72 -11.14 -19.79
C ARG A 36 -8.35 -10.56 -20.05
N ARG A 37 -7.72 -10.92 -21.17
CA ARG A 37 -6.55 -10.21 -21.68
C ARG A 37 -7.01 -9.22 -22.75
N ARG A 38 -6.70 -7.94 -22.57
CA ARG A 38 -6.66 -7.01 -23.70
C ARG A 38 -5.43 -7.36 -24.52
N LEU A 39 -5.63 -7.71 -25.80
CA LEU A 39 -4.55 -8.06 -26.74
C LEU A 39 -3.75 -6.81 -27.18
N GLU A 40 -4.29 -5.62 -26.94
CA GLU A 40 -3.65 -4.34 -27.19
C GLU A 40 -2.61 -4.04 -26.09
N ALA A 41 -1.47 -3.48 -26.50
CA ALA A 41 -0.50 -2.95 -25.55
C ALA A 41 -1.16 -1.83 -24.73
N ALA A 42 -0.85 -1.76 -23.43
CA ALA A 42 -1.22 -0.59 -22.66
C ALA A 42 -0.49 0.63 -23.26
N GLU A 43 -1.26 1.59 -23.76
CA GLU A 43 -0.73 2.86 -24.24
C GLU A 43 -0.37 3.74 -23.04
N ASP A 44 0.80 4.37 -23.09
CA ASP A 44 1.20 5.35 -22.08
C ASP A 44 0.36 6.62 -22.23
N MET A 45 0.10 7.28 -21.10
CA MET A 45 -0.53 8.59 -21.12
C MET A 45 0.41 9.60 -21.79
N PRO A 46 -0.12 10.50 -22.64
CA PRO A 46 0.72 11.50 -23.30
C PRO A 46 1.27 12.50 -22.27
N LEU A 47 2.43 13.10 -22.55
CA LEU A 47 3.14 13.98 -21.60
C LEU A 47 2.37 15.27 -21.26
N ASP A 48 1.43 15.68 -22.11
CA ASP A 48 0.56 16.85 -21.93
C ASP A 48 -0.77 16.51 -21.25
N ALA A 49 -0.94 15.27 -20.78
CA ALA A 49 -2.10 14.90 -19.96
C ALA A 49 -2.16 15.75 -18.68
N ASP A 50 -3.38 16.06 -18.24
CA ASP A 50 -3.67 16.87 -17.05
C ASP A 50 -3.04 16.32 -15.76
N VAL A 51 -2.97 15.00 -15.62
CA VAL A 51 -2.32 14.30 -14.50
C VAL A 51 -0.80 14.54 -14.40
N PHE A 52 -0.17 15.02 -15.48
CA PHE A 52 1.26 15.37 -15.52
C PHE A 52 1.50 16.90 -15.47
N ALA A 53 0.46 17.70 -15.24
CA ALA A 53 0.60 19.15 -15.15
C ALA A 53 1.59 19.55 -14.04
N VAL A 54 2.51 20.45 -14.38
CA VAL A 54 3.53 20.97 -13.46
C VAL A 54 2.86 21.96 -12.48
N PRO A 55 3.12 21.85 -11.16
CA PRO A 55 2.62 22.81 -10.18
C PRO A 55 3.03 24.25 -10.52
N PRO A 56 2.11 25.24 -10.45
CA PRO A 56 2.45 26.62 -10.76
C PRO A 56 3.30 27.26 -9.65
N GLY A 57 4.14 28.22 -10.03
CA GLY A 57 5.01 28.96 -9.11
C GLY A 57 6.48 28.62 -9.30
N HIS A 58 7.35 29.58 -8.96
CA HIS A 58 8.80 29.41 -9.06
C HIS A 58 9.28 28.29 -8.12
N ASN A 59 10.01 27.31 -8.67
CA ASN A 59 10.57 26.17 -7.95
C ASN A 59 9.56 25.43 -7.05
N ALA A 60 8.28 25.38 -7.46
CA ALA A 60 7.22 24.74 -6.69
C ALA A 60 7.52 23.23 -6.50
N PRO A 61 7.35 22.69 -5.27
CA PRO A 61 7.50 21.26 -5.02
C PRO A 61 6.57 20.42 -5.90
N GLN A 62 7.13 19.41 -6.58
CA GLN A 62 6.40 18.43 -7.36
C GLN A 62 6.70 17.00 -6.92
N GLN A 63 5.91 16.03 -7.40
CA GLN A 63 6.10 14.61 -7.07
C GLN A 63 6.08 14.34 -5.55
N VAL A 64 5.23 15.07 -4.82
CA VAL A 64 5.11 14.94 -3.36
C VAL A 64 4.55 13.57 -3.02
N HIS A 65 5.24 12.84 -2.15
CA HIS A 65 4.80 11.55 -1.65
C HIS A 65 5.18 11.38 -0.18
N VAL A 66 4.42 10.52 0.50
CA VAL A 66 4.49 10.35 1.94
C VAL A 66 4.49 8.85 2.25
N THR A 67 5.39 8.42 3.13
CA THR A 67 5.50 7.02 3.56
C THR A 67 5.69 6.93 5.07
N LEU A 68 5.37 5.78 5.64
CA LEU A 68 5.66 5.49 7.05
C LEU A 68 7.16 5.70 7.35
N GLY A 69 7.46 6.38 8.43
CA GLY A 69 8.83 6.71 8.87
C GLY A 69 9.40 5.74 9.90
N ASP A 70 8.55 4.98 10.59
CA ASP A 70 8.95 4.03 11.63
C ASP A 70 7.98 2.84 11.72
N GLN A 71 8.33 1.82 12.51
CA GLN A 71 7.45 0.65 12.68
C GLN A 71 6.25 0.93 13.61
N ALA A 72 6.36 1.92 14.49
CA ALA A 72 5.33 2.23 15.48
C ALA A 72 4.21 3.13 14.93
N GLY A 73 4.38 3.70 13.73
CA GLY A 73 3.44 4.66 13.16
C GLY A 73 3.52 6.05 13.77
N THR A 74 4.61 6.36 14.46
CA THR A 74 4.87 7.67 15.10
C THR A 74 5.76 8.58 14.25
N ALA A 75 6.13 8.16 13.04
CA ALA A 75 6.91 8.94 12.11
C ALA A 75 6.39 8.82 10.68
N MET A 76 6.57 9.88 9.90
CA MET A 76 6.25 9.93 8.46
C MET A 76 7.38 10.59 7.69
N THR A 77 7.80 9.98 6.59
CA THR A 77 8.76 10.58 5.67
C THR A 77 8.02 11.28 4.53
N VAL A 78 8.22 12.59 4.42
CA VAL A 78 7.70 13.43 3.34
C VAL A 78 8.81 13.66 2.33
N SER A 79 8.51 13.42 1.06
CA SER A 79 9.49 13.52 -0.02
C SER A 79 8.91 14.27 -1.22
N TRP A 80 9.74 15.08 -1.88
CA TRP A 80 9.34 15.89 -3.03
C TRP A 80 10.54 16.24 -3.91
N VAL A 81 10.27 16.83 -5.06
CA VAL A 81 11.30 17.30 -6.00
C VAL A 81 11.13 18.79 -6.28
N THR A 82 12.23 19.53 -6.27
CA THR A 82 12.34 20.88 -6.84
C THR A 82 13.20 20.82 -8.11
N VAL A 83 12.84 21.57 -9.15
CA VAL A 83 13.45 21.42 -10.48
C VAL A 83 14.47 22.49 -10.82
N ASP A 84 14.26 23.73 -10.35
CA ASP A 84 15.05 24.88 -10.77
C ASP A 84 16.29 25.07 -9.88
N GLU A 85 16.11 25.00 -8.56
CA GLU A 85 17.15 25.20 -7.55
C GLU A 85 16.93 24.31 -6.33
N VAL A 86 17.96 24.14 -5.49
CA VAL A 86 17.92 23.23 -4.32
C VAL A 86 16.69 23.54 -3.46
N GLY A 87 16.44 24.81 -3.16
CA GLY A 87 15.33 25.19 -2.28
C GLY A 87 15.52 24.75 -0.83
N ASN A 88 14.46 24.87 -0.03
CA ASN A 88 14.46 24.50 1.38
C ASN A 88 13.97 23.06 1.58
N SER A 89 14.66 22.28 2.43
CA SER A 89 14.28 20.91 2.81
C SER A 89 13.45 20.84 4.10
N THR A 90 12.99 21.98 4.63
CA THR A 90 12.13 22.03 5.82
C THR A 90 10.67 21.72 5.48
N VAL A 91 10.04 20.85 6.27
CA VAL A 91 8.58 20.64 6.25
C VAL A 91 7.97 21.33 7.47
N MET A 92 7.03 22.24 7.21
CA MET A 92 6.16 22.80 8.25
C MET A 92 4.89 21.96 8.36
N TYR A 93 4.52 21.58 9.59
CA TYR A 93 3.38 20.70 9.86
C TYR A 93 2.69 21.09 11.17
N GLY A 94 1.49 20.57 11.38
CA GLY A 94 0.72 20.85 12.58
C GLY A 94 -0.58 20.06 12.65
N ARG A 95 -1.30 20.20 13.78
CA ARG A 95 -2.48 19.37 14.09
C ARG A 95 -3.80 19.89 13.49
N ALA A 96 -3.77 21.03 12.81
CA ALA A 96 -4.97 21.60 12.22
C ALA A 96 -4.64 22.39 10.96
N MET A 97 -5.62 22.46 10.07
CA MET A 97 -5.54 23.24 8.83
C MET A 97 -5.12 24.68 9.12
N GLY A 98 -4.10 25.16 8.41
CA GLY A 98 -3.57 26.52 8.53
C GLY A 98 -2.74 26.80 9.79
N ARG A 99 -2.58 25.84 10.71
CA ARG A 99 -1.69 25.95 11.88
C ARG A 99 -0.52 24.99 11.72
N LEU A 100 0.55 25.47 11.09
CA LEU A 100 1.80 24.73 10.86
C LEU A 100 2.86 25.23 11.86
N ASP A 101 2.69 24.89 13.13
CA ASP A 101 3.48 25.36 14.26
C ASP A 101 4.73 24.52 14.57
N MET A 102 4.87 23.36 13.90
CA MET A 102 6.03 22.49 13.99
C MET A 102 6.82 22.51 12.68
N ALA A 103 8.11 22.24 12.77
CA ALA A 103 9.01 22.16 11.62
C ALA A 103 9.99 21.00 11.79
N ALA A 104 10.29 20.31 10.69
CA ALA A 104 11.31 19.29 10.62
C ALA A 104 12.26 19.62 9.46
N GLU A 105 13.57 19.45 9.69
CA GLU A 105 14.59 19.67 8.67
C GLU A 105 14.90 18.35 7.97
N GLY A 106 14.74 18.36 6.65
CA GLY A 106 15.14 17.26 5.79
C GLY A 106 16.52 17.43 5.19
N THR A 107 16.88 16.47 4.35
CA THR A 107 18.06 16.55 3.48
C THR A 107 17.63 16.50 2.02
N HIS A 108 18.53 16.87 1.12
CA HIS A 108 18.31 16.71 -0.30
C HIS A 108 19.42 15.89 -0.95
N THR A 109 19.10 15.29 -2.07
CA THR A 109 20.03 14.55 -2.91
C THR A 109 19.69 14.75 -4.38
N ARG A 110 20.58 14.29 -5.26
CA ARG A 110 20.39 14.29 -6.71
C ARG A 110 21.19 13.14 -7.30
N TYR A 111 20.61 12.47 -8.29
CA TYR A 111 21.28 11.41 -9.04
C TYR A 111 21.39 11.76 -10.54
N LYS A 112 22.33 11.07 -11.19
CA LYS A 112 22.48 11.04 -12.65
C LYS A 112 22.30 9.63 -13.16
N TYR A 113 21.64 9.48 -14.31
CA TYR A 113 21.45 8.21 -14.99
C TYR A 113 21.60 8.43 -16.50
N HIS A 114 22.67 7.89 -17.10
CA HIS A 114 23.11 8.24 -18.46
C HIS A 114 23.21 9.76 -18.67
N ASN A 115 22.45 10.31 -19.61
CA ASN A 115 22.38 11.75 -19.92
C ASN A 115 21.31 12.49 -19.11
N TYR A 116 20.53 11.78 -18.28
CA TYR A 116 19.53 12.38 -17.42
C TYR A 116 20.15 12.80 -16.07
N THR A 117 19.82 14.00 -15.64
CA THR A 117 20.09 14.51 -14.28
C THR A 117 18.75 14.81 -13.63
N SER A 118 18.52 14.23 -12.46
CA SER A 118 17.29 14.50 -11.69
C SER A 118 17.22 15.95 -11.19
N GLY A 119 16.02 16.37 -10.77
CA GLY A 119 15.85 17.55 -9.92
C GLY A 119 16.55 17.40 -8.56
N PHE A 120 16.27 18.28 -7.62
CA PHE A 120 16.71 18.10 -6.24
C PHE A 120 15.64 17.35 -5.48
N ILE A 121 16.00 16.19 -4.95
CA ILE A 121 15.08 15.25 -4.28
C ILE A 121 15.22 15.48 -2.79
N HIS A 122 14.13 15.82 -2.13
CA HIS A 122 14.09 16.11 -0.70
C HIS A 122 13.49 14.94 0.05
N HIS A 123 14.04 14.67 1.23
CA HIS A 123 13.50 13.72 2.20
C HIS A 123 13.52 14.35 3.59
N CYS A 124 12.36 14.43 4.23
CA CYS A 124 12.20 14.95 5.58
C CYS A 124 11.37 13.97 6.41
N THR A 125 11.95 13.46 7.50
CA THR A 125 11.25 12.57 8.42
C THR A 125 10.67 13.37 9.58
N LEU A 126 9.35 13.41 9.66
CA LEU A 126 8.60 13.91 10.79
C LEU A 126 8.59 12.82 11.87
N THR A 127 8.93 13.15 13.11
CA THR A 127 8.99 12.20 14.23
C THR A 127 8.08 12.65 15.37
N SER A 128 7.85 11.75 16.33
CA SER A 128 7.03 12.02 17.52
C SER A 128 5.59 12.45 17.18
N LEU A 129 5.03 11.86 16.13
CA LEU A 129 3.63 12.04 15.75
C LEU A 129 2.71 11.23 16.67
N GLU A 130 1.47 11.69 16.79
CA GLU A 130 0.41 11.02 17.53
C GLU A 130 -0.15 9.84 16.71
N VAL A 131 -0.54 8.76 17.40
CA VAL A 131 -1.19 7.57 16.84
C VAL A 131 -2.67 7.55 17.17
#